data_AF-A0A800IS25-F1
#
_entry.id   AF-A0A800IS25-F1
#
_cell.length_a   1.000
_cell.length_b   1.000
_cell.length_c   1.000
_cell.angle_alpha   90.00
_cell.angle_beta   90.00
_cell.angle_gamma   90.00
#
_symmetry.space_group_name_H-M   'P 1'
#
loop_
_entity.id
_entity.type
_entity.pdbx_description
1 polymer ?
#
loop_
_entity_poly.entity_id
_entity_poly.type
_entity_poly.pdbx_seq_one_letter_code
_entity_poly.pdbx_strand_id
1 'polypeptide(L)'
;MNYSKINVILNILRMIKSNRKVHFLLLTGLFLSALCYADPYTDLNIDFLLNDTTKVQSKKPLKSKKKDGKKLFKNVIKDYQKIDGLFTIYWNDEKNKAFLAILPDQIEKIHLAGLTRQSGDGYYLDGSSMLDEYPFMFKQVGERVQFVNVNVKFRTDEDSPFRRSVERHTSNSILSSTKIESKPHPESGAILVDIGTLFIYDIEQITRKSQGIYSFDRKDSYFKDLKSFPFNTEIEIALHFKGKKGKYIYTLPSSTSVLINYHVSLSAIPETDYQPRLADDRVGHFVTIYQDYTDVRKISPYIRYVNRWNLEKKNPQAKISEPKKPIVYWLENSIPYKLRNAVREGILAWNEAFEAAGFKNAVVVKQMPDDAEWDPADVRYSTVRWLFQPGSGYAVGPSRANPYTGELYDADIRISADFVRSFYREQTEFIAPILGQVSMDFESEEPTEEFSSEMCQYGDHLREEMASGWDVMTTTGVLKGTDEELQNYIHNGLVDLILHEVGHTLGLRHNFKGSSIYSIEQLSDPKFTRKYGISGSVMDYQPINVFDGETFFQTKPGTYDYWAIEYAYKQPDRSGHS
;
A
#
# COMPACT_ATOMS: atom_id res chain seq x y z
N MET A 1 -18.55 -76.36 -44.85
CA MET A 1 -17.12 -76.25 -45.26
C MET A 1 -16.59 -74.97 -44.63
N ASN A 2 -15.67 -74.91 -43.66
CA ASN A 2 -14.37 -75.56 -43.57
C ASN A 2 -13.97 -75.70 -42.09
N TYR A 3 -14.19 -76.88 -41.51
CA TYR A 3 -13.63 -77.26 -40.21
C TYR A 3 -12.09 -77.42 -40.26
N SER A 4 -11.45 -77.33 -41.44
CA SER A 4 -9.99 -77.41 -41.56
C SER A 4 -9.26 -76.10 -41.24
N LYS A 5 -9.88 -74.92 -41.44
CA LYS A 5 -9.21 -73.62 -41.15
C LYS A 5 -9.06 -73.34 -39.65
N ILE A 6 -10.03 -73.80 -38.85
CA ILE A 6 -10.00 -73.63 -37.38
C ILE A 6 -8.92 -74.52 -36.75
N ASN A 7 -8.72 -75.74 -37.26
CA ASN A 7 -7.65 -76.63 -36.78
C ASN A 7 -6.24 -76.15 -37.16
N VAL A 8 -6.07 -75.47 -38.30
CA VAL A 8 -4.79 -74.84 -38.65
C VAL A 8 -4.48 -73.68 -37.69
N ILE A 9 -5.45 -72.83 -37.37
CA ILE A 9 -5.27 -71.71 -36.43
C ILE A 9 -5.03 -72.23 -35.00
N LEU A 10 -5.72 -73.28 -34.56
CA LEU A 10 -5.51 -73.91 -33.25
C LEU A 10 -4.17 -74.65 -33.15
N ASN A 11 -3.69 -75.26 -34.24
CA ASN A 11 -2.35 -75.86 -34.26
C ASN A 11 -1.24 -74.80 -34.28
N ILE A 12 -1.43 -73.68 -34.98
CA ILE A 12 -0.51 -72.53 -34.93
C ILE A 12 -0.47 -71.95 -33.51
N LEU A 13 -1.62 -71.76 -32.85
CA LEU A 13 -1.71 -71.29 -31.46
C LEU A 13 -1.10 -72.29 -30.45
N ARG A 14 -1.20 -73.60 -30.70
CA ARG A 14 -0.50 -74.63 -29.90
C ARG A 14 1.01 -74.64 -30.14
N MET A 15 1.47 -74.41 -31.37
CA MET A 15 2.91 -74.28 -31.68
C MET A 15 3.51 -73.03 -31.03
N ILE A 16 2.75 -71.94 -31.00
CA ILE A 16 3.13 -70.69 -30.33
C ILE A 16 3.38 -70.94 -28.83
N LYS A 17 2.49 -71.68 -28.14
CA LYS A 17 2.57 -71.89 -26.68
C LYS A 17 3.80 -72.68 -26.18
N SER A 18 4.57 -73.33 -27.05
CA SER A 18 5.64 -74.27 -26.66
C SER A 18 7.07 -73.70 -26.76
N ASN A 19 7.30 -72.52 -27.34
CA ASN A 19 8.69 -72.07 -27.57
C ASN A 19 8.88 -70.55 -27.38
N ARG A 20 9.45 -70.16 -26.24
CA ARG A 20 9.72 -68.75 -25.88
C ARG A 20 10.66 -68.03 -26.87
N LYS A 21 11.55 -68.77 -27.56
CA LYS A 21 12.45 -68.17 -28.57
C LYS A 21 11.71 -67.72 -29.85
N VAL A 22 10.62 -68.41 -30.21
CA VAL A 22 9.78 -68.06 -31.36
C VAL A 22 8.90 -66.84 -31.03
N HIS A 23 8.47 -66.70 -29.78
CA HIS A 23 7.75 -65.51 -29.30
C HIS A 23 8.58 -64.24 -29.43
N PHE A 24 9.85 -64.27 -29.02
CA PHE A 24 10.72 -63.10 -29.11
C PHE A 24 10.95 -62.72 -30.58
N LEU A 25 11.25 -63.69 -31.45
CA LEU A 25 11.48 -63.46 -32.89
C LEU A 25 10.25 -62.94 -33.64
N LEU A 26 9.04 -63.45 -33.34
CA LEU A 26 7.80 -62.97 -33.95
C LEU A 26 7.40 -61.58 -33.45
N LEU A 27 7.52 -61.31 -32.14
CA LEU A 27 7.25 -59.97 -31.61
C LEU A 27 8.28 -58.97 -32.09
N THR A 28 9.58 -59.29 -32.13
CA THR A 28 10.59 -58.40 -32.69
C THR A 28 10.40 -58.21 -34.19
N GLY A 29 10.00 -59.24 -34.94
CA GLY A 29 9.70 -59.12 -36.38
C GLY A 29 8.46 -58.26 -36.68
N LEU A 30 7.41 -58.38 -35.86
CA LEU A 30 6.21 -57.53 -35.94
C LEU A 30 6.52 -56.08 -35.52
N PHE A 31 7.38 -55.88 -34.52
CA PHE A 31 7.81 -54.54 -34.10
C PHE A 31 8.72 -53.86 -35.13
N LEU A 32 9.67 -54.60 -35.72
CA LEU A 32 10.55 -54.09 -36.78
C LEU A 32 9.79 -53.81 -38.09
N SER A 33 8.80 -54.64 -38.44
CA SER A 33 7.97 -54.38 -39.62
C SER A 33 7.01 -53.19 -39.42
N ALA A 34 6.51 -52.96 -38.20
CA ALA A 34 5.74 -51.75 -37.89
C ALA A 34 6.59 -50.47 -37.94
N LEU A 35 7.88 -50.56 -37.57
CA LEU A 35 8.82 -49.44 -37.68
C LEU A 35 9.20 -49.09 -39.14
N CYS A 36 9.06 -50.03 -40.08
CA CYS A 36 9.34 -49.77 -41.50
C CYS A 36 8.19 -49.07 -42.26
N TYR A 37 6.98 -49.00 -41.68
CA TYR A 37 5.80 -48.38 -42.31
C TYR A 37 5.17 -47.25 -41.49
N ALA A 38 5.72 -46.94 -40.31
CA ALA A 38 5.32 -45.76 -39.56
C ALA A 38 6.04 -44.55 -40.13
N ASP A 39 5.35 -43.75 -40.94
CA ASP A 39 5.82 -42.42 -41.31
C ASP A 39 5.70 -41.52 -40.06
N PRO A 40 6.83 -41.09 -39.44
CA PRO A 40 6.79 -40.26 -38.24
C PRO A 40 6.18 -38.87 -38.49
N TYR A 41 5.85 -38.54 -39.75
CA TYR A 41 5.20 -37.30 -40.17
C TYR A 41 3.73 -37.49 -40.57
N THR A 42 3.17 -38.70 -40.50
CA THR A 42 1.72 -38.88 -40.67
C THR A 42 0.98 -38.39 -39.44
N ASP A 43 0.16 -37.35 -39.60
CA ASP A 43 -0.71 -36.85 -38.54
C ASP A 43 -1.58 -37.97 -37.99
N LEU A 44 -1.60 -38.12 -36.66
CA LEU A 44 -2.52 -39.03 -35.99
C LEU A 44 -3.95 -38.65 -36.39
N ASN A 45 -4.68 -39.59 -36.99
CA ASN A 45 -6.10 -39.39 -37.24
C ASN A 45 -6.82 -39.28 -35.86
N ILE A 46 -7.19 -38.06 -35.52
CA ILE A 46 -7.92 -37.71 -34.29
C ILE A 46 -9.44 -37.65 -34.50
N ASP A 47 -9.96 -38.09 -35.66
CA ASP A 47 -11.41 -38.07 -35.95
C ASP A 47 -12.19 -38.96 -34.96
N PHE A 48 -11.53 -39.94 -34.34
CA PHE A 48 -12.13 -40.74 -33.27
C PHE A 48 -12.46 -39.91 -32.01
N LEU A 49 -11.80 -38.76 -31.79
CA LEU A 49 -12.13 -37.81 -30.71
C LEU A 49 -13.31 -36.89 -31.09
N LEU A 50 -13.58 -36.73 -32.39
CA LEU A 50 -14.72 -35.96 -32.91
C LEU A 50 -16.01 -36.79 -32.96
N ASN A 51 -15.89 -38.11 -32.94
CA ASN A 51 -17.04 -39.00 -32.83
C ASN A 51 -17.58 -39.00 -31.40
N ASP A 52 -18.65 -38.23 -31.19
CA ASP A 52 -19.41 -38.17 -29.94
C ASP A 52 -20.07 -39.51 -29.64
N THR A 53 -19.31 -40.42 -29.02
CA THR A 53 -19.79 -41.73 -28.59
C THR A 53 -20.41 -41.69 -27.19
N THR A 54 -20.61 -40.50 -26.62
CA THR A 54 -21.35 -40.38 -25.36
C THR A 54 -22.85 -40.40 -25.61
N LYS A 55 -23.44 -41.60 -25.63
CA LYS A 55 -24.89 -41.74 -25.43
C LYS A 55 -25.24 -41.23 -24.03
N VAL A 56 -25.68 -39.97 -23.97
CA VAL A 56 -26.23 -39.34 -22.77
C VAL A 56 -27.49 -40.12 -22.36
N GLN A 57 -27.41 -40.88 -21.26
CA GLN A 57 -28.61 -41.39 -20.60
C GLN A 57 -29.42 -40.20 -20.08
N SER A 58 -30.64 -40.05 -20.58
CA SER A 58 -31.57 -39.01 -20.13
C SER A 58 -31.87 -39.16 -18.63
N LYS A 59 -31.26 -38.31 -17.79
CA LYS A 59 -31.69 -38.15 -16.41
C LYS A 59 -33.09 -37.52 -16.38
N LYS A 60 -33.97 -38.11 -15.55
CA LYS A 60 -35.32 -37.60 -15.26
C LYS A 60 -35.30 -36.10 -14.93
N PRO A 61 -36.35 -35.33 -15.29
CA PRO A 61 -36.41 -33.91 -15.04
C PRO A 61 -36.40 -33.64 -13.53
N LEU A 62 -35.36 -32.95 -13.06
CA LEU A 62 -35.35 -32.33 -11.75
C LEU A 62 -36.43 -31.24 -11.75
N LYS A 63 -37.46 -31.41 -10.92
CA LYS A 63 -38.43 -30.36 -10.62
C LYS A 63 -37.70 -29.19 -9.96
N SER A 64 -37.37 -28.15 -10.72
CA SER A 64 -36.99 -26.85 -10.17
C SER A 64 -38.24 -26.05 -9.83
N LYS A 65 -38.68 -26.11 -8.58
CA LYS A 65 -39.42 -24.98 -7.97
C LYS A 65 -38.43 -24.19 -7.12
N LYS A 66 -37.70 -23.26 -7.73
CA LYS A 66 -37.19 -22.09 -6.99
C LYS A 66 -38.19 -20.96 -7.20
N LYS A 67 -39.02 -20.69 -6.19
CA LYS A 67 -39.71 -19.41 -6.07
C LYS A 67 -38.62 -18.34 -6.02
N ASP A 68 -38.59 -17.45 -7.01
CA ASP A 68 -37.75 -16.26 -7.00
C ASP A 68 -38.30 -15.29 -5.93
N GLY A 69 -37.86 -15.50 -4.69
CA GLY A 69 -38.39 -14.87 -3.48
C GLY A 69 -37.65 -13.59 -3.06
N LYS A 70 -36.82 -13.00 -3.92
CA LYS A 70 -36.11 -11.76 -3.59
C LYS A 70 -37.05 -10.56 -3.60
N LYS A 71 -36.86 -9.69 -2.59
CA LYS A 71 -37.60 -8.42 -2.46
C LYS A 71 -37.26 -7.50 -3.64
N LEU A 72 -38.19 -6.61 -3.97
CA LEU A 72 -37.94 -5.54 -4.94
C LEU A 72 -36.90 -4.56 -4.39
N PHE A 73 -36.01 -4.04 -5.23
CA PHE A 73 -34.95 -3.09 -4.88
C PHE A 73 -35.48 -1.93 -4.00
N LYS A 74 -36.51 -1.23 -4.50
CA LYS A 74 -37.14 -0.08 -3.82
C LYS A 74 -37.71 -0.42 -2.44
N ASN A 75 -38.14 -1.66 -2.22
CA ASN A 75 -38.68 -2.09 -0.92
C ASN A 75 -37.58 -2.31 0.12
N VAL A 76 -36.35 -2.65 -0.30
CA VAL A 76 -35.23 -2.86 0.63
C VAL A 76 -34.68 -1.52 1.12
N ILE A 77 -34.63 -0.51 0.24
CA ILE A 77 -34.00 0.79 0.52
C ILE A 77 -34.97 1.87 1.03
N LYS A 78 -36.25 1.55 1.27
CA LYS A 78 -37.30 2.56 1.55
C LYS A 78 -36.96 3.51 2.70
N ASP A 79 -36.32 2.98 3.75
CA ASP A 79 -35.97 3.74 4.96
C ASP A 79 -34.48 4.14 4.99
N TYR A 80 -33.79 4.15 3.84
CA TYR A 80 -32.35 4.40 3.76
C TYR A 80 -32.09 5.71 3.02
N GLN A 81 -31.20 6.53 3.55
CA GLN A 81 -30.67 7.71 2.87
C GLN A 81 -29.79 7.27 1.71
N LYS A 82 -30.01 7.87 0.54
CA LYS A 82 -29.20 7.66 -0.65
C LYS A 82 -27.99 8.61 -0.62
N ILE A 83 -26.80 8.07 -0.87
CA ILE A 83 -25.54 8.78 -0.96
C ILE A 83 -24.93 8.44 -2.32
N ASP A 84 -24.90 9.42 -3.22
CA ASP A 84 -24.43 9.24 -4.59
C ASP A 84 -22.93 9.52 -4.71
N GLY A 85 -22.24 8.77 -5.57
CA GLY A 85 -20.81 8.90 -5.83
C GLY A 85 -20.31 7.74 -6.70
N LEU A 86 -19.04 7.35 -6.55
CA LEU A 86 -18.41 6.26 -7.28
C LEU A 86 -19.24 4.97 -7.14
N PHE A 87 -19.57 4.62 -5.89
CA PHE A 87 -20.61 3.65 -5.60
C PHE A 87 -21.75 4.34 -4.85
N THR A 88 -22.99 4.09 -5.28
CA THR A 88 -24.16 4.59 -4.55
C THR A 88 -24.35 3.77 -3.27
N ILE A 89 -24.37 4.45 -2.13
CA ILE A 89 -24.64 3.85 -0.82
C ILE A 89 -26.08 4.18 -0.42
N TYR A 90 -26.76 3.20 0.18
CA TYR A 90 -28.02 3.39 0.90
C TYR A 90 -27.77 3.12 2.37
N TRP A 91 -27.80 4.15 3.22
CA TRP A 91 -27.47 4.05 4.64
C TRP A 91 -28.66 4.41 5.54
N ASN A 92 -28.88 3.61 6.58
CA ASN A 92 -29.79 3.93 7.67
C ASN A 92 -28.96 3.93 8.96
N ASP A 93 -28.71 5.13 9.48
CA ASP A 93 -27.89 5.35 10.67
C ASP A 93 -28.52 4.77 11.93
N GLU A 94 -29.83 4.95 12.13
CA GLU A 94 -30.56 4.39 13.29
C GLU A 94 -30.43 2.87 13.43
N LYS A 95 -30.36 2.15 12.30
CA LYS A 95 -30.16 0.69 12.23
C LYS A 95 -28.70 0.28 12.09
N ASN A 96 -27.79 1.26 11.96
CA ASN A 96 -26.40 1.10 11.54
C ASN A 96 -26.24 0.09 10.39
N LYS A 97 -27.11 0.21 9.39
CA LYS A 97 -27.15 -0.71 8.26
C LYS A 97 -27.00 0.05 6.97
N ALA A 98 -26.15 -0.48 6.08
CA ALA A 98 -25.95 0.10 4.78
C ALA A 98 -25.94 -0.97 3.68
N PHE A 99 -26.27 -0.54 2.47
CA PHE A 99 -26.19 -1.32 1.25
C PHE A 99 -25.40 -0.55 0.20
N LEU A 100 -24.66 -1.30 -0.62
CA LEU A 100 -23.98 -0.78 -1.79
C LEU A 100 -24.79 -1.18 -3.03
N ALA A 101 -25.06 -0.22 -3.91
CA ALA A 101 -25.59 -0.51 -5.23
C ALA A 101 -24.45 -0.57 -6.24
N ILE A 102 -24.31 -1.72 -6.90
CA ILE A 102 -23.25 -1.98 -7.89
C ILE A 102 -23.91 -2.05 -9.26
N LEU A 103 -23.50 -1.17 -10.17
CA LEU A 103 -23.99 -1.14 -11.54
C LEU A 103 -23.40 -2.30 -12.36
N PRO A 104 -24.08 -2.74 -13.44
CA PRO A 104 -23.58 -3.80 -14.30
C PRO A 104 -22.17 -3.55 -14.88
N ASP A 105 -21.83 -2.30 -15.19
CA ASP A 105 -20.52 -1.86 -15.71
C ASP A 105 -19.44 -1.73 -14.62
N GLN A 106 -19.82 -1.82 -13.34
CA GLN A 106 -18.90 -1.83 -12.20
C GLN A 106 -18.50 -3.25 -11.78
N ILE A 107 -19.20 -4.28 -12.27
CA ILE A 107 -18.83 -5.67 -12.03
C ILE A 107 -17.56 -6.03 -12.80
N GLU A 108 -16.61 -6.65 -12.11
CA GLU A 108 -15.25 -6.98 -12.61
C GLU A 108 -14.43 -5.77 -13.11
N LYS A 109 -14.92 -4.54 -12.89
CA LYS A 109 -14.14 -3.32 -13.09
C LYS A 109 -13.17 -3.13 -11.91
N ILE A 110 -11.90 -2.90 -12.24
CA ILE A 110 -10.84 -2.75 -11.25
C ILE A 110 -10.81 -1.31 -10.72
N HIS A 111 -10.70 -1.19 -9.40
CA HIS A 111 -10.60 0.04 -8.62
C HIS A 111 -9.42 -0.10 -7.64
N LEU A 112 -9.09 0.95 -6.88
CA LEU A 112 -8.07 0.91 -5.83
C LEU A 112 -8.74 1.00 -4.46
N ALA A 113 -8.23 0.26 -3.49
CA ALA A 113 -8.61 0.37 -2.09
C ALA A 113 -7.39 0.80 -1.27
N GLY A 114 -7.55 1.85 -0.48
CA GLY A 114 -6.58 2.28 0.53
C GLY A 114 -7.18 2.11 1.92
N LEU A 115 -6.46 1.42 2.81
CA LEU A 115 -6.83 1.28 4.21
C LEU A 115 -5.99 2.21 5.08
N THR A 116 -6.63 2.91 6.01
CA THR A 116 -5.97 3.70 7.05
C THR A 116 -6.54 3.32 8.42
N ARG A 117 -5.70 3.00 9.40
CA ARG A 117 -6.12 2.89 10.81
C ARG A 117 -6.12 4.30 11.41
N GLN A 118 -7.29 4.87 11.64
CA GLN A 118 -7.42 6.20 12.22
C GLN A 118 -7.03 6.23 13.70
N SER A 119 -7.43 5.21 14.47
CA SER A 119 -7.04 5.08 15.87
C SER A 119 -7.03 3.62 16.29
N GLY A 120 -6.08 3.22 17.13
CA GLY A 120 -6.03 1.91 17.78
C GLY A 120 -6.02 2.02 19.30
N ASP A 121 -5.16 1.23 19.94
CA ASP A 121 -5.00 1.23 21.40
C ASP A 121 -4.07 2.35 21.90
N GLY A 122 -3.38 3.06 21.00
CA GLY A 122 -2.45 4.14 21.35
C GLY A 122 -1.10 3.67 21.89
N TYR A 123 -0.85 2.36 21.89
CA TYR A 123 0.42 1.76 22.30
C TYR A 123 1.00 0.82 21.24
N TYR A 124 0.39 -0.35 21.00
CA TYR A 124 0.83 -1.28 19.95
C TYR A 124 0.20 -0.98 18.60
N LEU A 125 -1.03 -0.49 18.62
CA LEU A 125 -1.82 -0.13 17.45
C LEU A 125 -2.02 1.39 17.51
N ASP A 126 -1.13 2.09 16.84
CA ASP A 126 -1.14 3.54 16.70
C ASP A 126 -2.32 4.05 15.84
N GLY A 127 -2.51 5.37 15.83
CA GLY A 127 -3.48 6.04 14.97
C GLY A 127 -2.85 6.60 13.70
N SER A 128 -3.69 7.02 12.77
CA SER A 128 -3.30 7.63 11.48
C SER A 128 -2.40 6.77 10.57
N SER A 129 -2.33 5.45 10.80
CA SER A 129 -1.46 4.53 10.06
C SER A 129 -2.01 4.19 8.68
N MET A 130 -1.28 4.53 7.60
CA MET A 130 -1.52 3.95 6.27
C MET A 130 -1.18 2.46 6.28
N LEU A 131 -2.15 1.62 5.93
CA LEU A 131 -2.02 0.17 5.90
C LEU A 131 -1.99 -0.32 4.45
N ASP A 132 -2.51 -1.52 4.20
CA ASP A 132 -2.56 -2.12 2.88
C ASP A 132 -3.27 -1.24 1.85
N GLU A 133 -2.66 -1.14 0.67
CA GLU A 133 -3.29 -0.67 -0.55
C GLU A 133 -3.31 -1.79 -1.59
N TYR A 134 -4.41 -1.92 -2.33
CA TYR A 134 -4.51 -2.94 -3.36
C TYR A 134 -5.58 -2.63 -4.42
N PRO A 135 -5.38 -3.10 -5.66
CA PRO A 135 -6.43 -3.08 -6.66
C PRO A 135 -7.50 -4.10 -6.29
N PHE A 136 -8.76 -3.73 -6.42
CA PHE A 136 -9.90 -4.60 -6.12
C PHE A 136 -10.94 -4.59 -7.24
N MET A 137 -11.80 -5.61 -7.25
CA MET A 137 -13.02 -5.63 -8.05
C MET A 137 -14.16 -6.31 -7.30
N PHE A 138 -15.41 -6.01 -7.70
CA PHE A 138 -16.57 -6.80 -7.31
C PHE A 138 -16.85 -7.88 -8.34
N LYS A 139 -16.83 -9.15 -7.93
CA LYS A 139 -17.12 -10.28 -8.81
C LYS A 139 -18.45 -10.94 -8.46
N GLN A 140 -19.35 -11.02 -9.43
CA GLN A 140 -20.61 -11.73 -9.24
C GLN A 140 -20.44 -13.24 -9.54
N VAL A 141 -20.79 -14.07 -8.58
CA VAL A 141 -20.81 -15.54 -8.72
C VAL A 141 -22.17 -16.06 -8.30
N GLY A 142 -23.03 -16.35 -9.29
CA GLY A 142 -24.41 -16.74 -9.05
C GLY A 142 -25.19 -15.66 -8.30
N GLU A 143 -25.73 -16.02 -7.12
CA GLU A 143 -26.51 -15.11 -6.27
C GLU A 143 -25.64 -14.34 -5.25
N ARG A 144 -24.31 -14.39 -5.38
CA ARG A 144 -23.34 -13.76 -4.48
C ARG A 144 -22.46 -12.75 -5.20
N VAL A 145 -21.97 -11.78 -4.44
CA VAL A 145 -20.92 -10.84 -4.87
C VAL A 145 -19.72 -11.00 -3.94
N GLN A 146 -18.55 -11.11 -4.53
CA GLN A 146 -17.25 -11.21 -3.85
C GLN A 146 -16.53 -9.86 -3.95
N PHE A 147 -15.91 -9.43 -2.85
CA PHE A 147 -14.91 -8.37 -2.85
C PHE A 147 -13.54 -9.03 -3.00
N VAL A 148 -12.86 -8.73 -4.11
CA VAL A 148 -11.70 -9.48 -4.58
C VAL A 148 -10.51 -8.54 -4.73
N ASN A 149 -9.40 -8.86 -4.08
CA ASN A 149 -8.10 -8.23 -4.32
C ASN A 149 -7.49 -8.86 -5.59
N VAL A 150 -7.15 -8.01 -6.56
CA VAL A 150 -6.65 -8.40 -7.88
C VAL A 150 -5.14 -8.57 -7.85
N ASN A 151 -4.66 -9.70 -8.37
CA ASN A 151 -3.24 -9.96 -8.48
C ASN A 151 -2.65 -9.25 -9.71
N VAL A 152 -1.84 -8.22 -9.46
CA VAL A 152 -1.17 -7.42 -10.52
C VAL A 152 0.34 -7.65 -10.61
N LYS A 153 0.85 -8.64 -9.86
CA LYS A 153 2.29 -8.94 -9.75
C LYS A 153 2.85 -9.67 -10.96
N PHE A 154 1.99 -10.29 -11.76
CA PHE A 154 2.36 -11.05 -12.96
C PHE A 154 1.55 -10.50 -14.13
N ARG A 155 2.23 -10.10 -15.21
CA ARG A 155 1.61 -9.42 -16.36
C ARG A 155 2.14 -9.96 -17.67
N THR A 156 1.39 -9.69 -18.72
CA THR A 156 1.81 -9.90 -20.10
C THR A 156 0.97 -9.02 -21.01
N ASP A 157 1.49 -8.71 -22.20
CA ASP A 157 0.79 -7.96 -23.23
C ASP A 157 -0.56 -8.59 -23.59
N GLU A 158 -1.52 -7.76 -23.96
CA GLU A 158 -2.89 -8.20 -24.18
C GLU A 158 -3.02 -9.26 -25.28
N ASP A 159 -2.21 -9.11 -26.33
CA ASP A 159 -2.18 -9.98 -27.50
C ASP A 159 -1.23 -11.19 -27.32
N SER A 160 -0.54 -11.28 -26.19
CA SER A 160 0.40 -12.37 -25.92
C SER A 160 -0.34 -13.71 -25.80
N PRO A 161 0.09 -14.77 -26.52
CA PRO A 161 -0.45 -16.12 -26.33
C PRO A 161 -0.28 -16.63 -24.89
N PHE A 162 0.71 -16.09 -24.16
CA PHE A 162 1.01 -16.45 -22.78
C PHE A 162 0.01 -15.85 -21.77
N ARG A 163 -0.82 -14.87 -22.16
CA ARG A 163 -1.89 -14.29 -21.33
C ARG A 163 -2.78 -15.34 -20.68
N ARG A 164 -3.23 -16.30 -21.48
CA ARG A 164 -4.05 -17.42 -20.99
C ARG A 164 -3.32 -18.27 -19.96
N SER A 165 -2.00 -18.37 -20.04
CA SER A 165 -1.20 -19.10 -19.06
C SER A 165 -1.12 -18.33 -17.75
N VAL A 166 -0.77 -17.04 -17.80
CA VAL A 166 -0.69 -16.17 -16.61
C VAL A 166 -2.03 -16.18 -15.88
N GLU A 167 -3.13 -15.86 -16.58
CA GLU A 167 -4.48 -15.80 -15.97
C GLU A 167 -4.95 -17.14 -15.38
N ARG A 168 -4.51 -18.28 -15.92
CA ARG A 168 -4.85 -19.62 -15.38
C ARG A 168 -4.02 -20.02 -14.17
N HIS A 169 -2.81 -19.51 -14.04
CA HIS A 169 -1.86 -19.92 -13.01
C HIS A 169 -1.71 -18.89 -11.87
N THR A 170 -2.29 -17.70 -12.02
CA THR A 170 -2.35 -16.69 -10.95
C THR A 170 -3.78 -16.54 -10.45
N SER A 171 -3.97 -16.68 -9.14
CA SER A 171 -5.28 -16.43 -8.52
C SER A 171 -5.34 -15.04 -7.91
N ASN A 172 -6.54 -14.45 -7.96
CA ASN A 172 -6.92 -13.32 -7.13
C ASN A 172 -7.30 -13.79 -5.71
N SER A 173 -7.33 -12.88 -4.74
CA SER A 173 -7.68 -13.18 -3.35
C SER A 173 -9.09 -12.70 -3.03
N ILE A 174 -9.94 -13.59 -2.52
CA ILE A 174 -11.28 -13.22 -2.04
C ILE A 174 -11.14 -12.70 -0.61
N LEU A 175 -11.46 -11.42 -0.40
CA LEU A 175 -11.40 -10.78 0.91
C LEU A 175 -12.67 -11.06 1.70
N SER A 176 -13.82 -10.87 1.07
CA SER A 176 -15.13 -11.09 1.67
C SER A 176 -16.19 -11.38 0.60
N SER A 177 -17.38 -11.82 1.01
CA SER A 177 -18.48 -12.03 0.06
C SER A 177 -19.85 -11.99 0.70
N THR A 178 -20.82 -11.45 -0.02
CA THR A 178 -22.19 -11.27 0.44
C THR A 178 -23.20 -11.76 -0.60
N LYS A 179 -24.48 -11.84 -0.22
CA LYS A 179 -25.58 -12.23 -1.13
C LYS A 179 -26.15 -10.98 -1.79
N ILE A 180 -26.75 -11.15 -2.96
CA ILE A 180 -27.56 -10.10 -3.58
C ILE A 180 -28.91 -10.03 -2.87
N GLU A 181 -29.22 -8.89 -2.27
CA GLU A 181 -30.32 -8.67 -1.31
C GLU A 181 -31.68 -8.39 -1.98
N SER A 182 -31.67 -7.99 -3.25
CA SER A 182 -32.88 -7.64 -3.98
C SER A 182 -32.85 -8.09 -5.44
N LYS A 183 -33.97 -7.96 -6.13
CA LYS A 183 -33.98 -7.97 -7.60
C LYS A 183 -33.24 -6.74 -8.11
N PRO A 184 -32.54 -6.83 -9.27
CA PRO A 184 -31.86 -5.67 -9.85
C PRO A 184 -32.80 -4.47 -9.98
N HIS A 185 -32.23 -3.26 -9.88
CA HIS A 185 -32.98 -2.04 -10.10
C HIS A 185 -33.57 -2.04 -11.52
N PRO A 186 -34.87 -1.75 -11.72
CA PRO A 186 -35.53 -1.90 -13.03
C PRO A 186 -34.93 -1.06 -14.17
N GLU A 187 -34.38 0.11 -13.85
CA GLU A 187 -33.84 1.05 -14.86
C GLU A 187 -32.33 0.89 -15.02
N SER A 188 -31.55 1.12 -13.96
CA SER A 188 -30.08 1.02 -13.99
C SER A 188 -29.52 -0.41 -14.01
N GLY A 189 -30.33 -1.45 -13.73
CA GLY A 189 -29.84 -2.82 -13.58
C GLY A 189 -28.95 -3.05 -12.35
N ALA A 190 -28.79 -2.07 -11.47
CA ALA A 190 -27.93 -2.16 -10.29
C ALA A 190 -28.36 -3.29 -9.35
N ILE A 191 -27.39 -4.05 -8.85
CA ILE A 191 -27.61 -5.05 -7.80
C ILE A 191 -27.33 -4.43 -6.42
N LEU A 192 -28.08 -4.87 -5.42
CA LEU A 192 -27.94 -4.37 -4.04
C LEU A 192 -27.26 -5.42 -3.15
N VAL A 193 -26.22 -5.02 -2.43
CA VAL A 193 -25.44 -5.89 -1.55
C VAL A 193 -25.23 -5.27 -0.17
N ASP A 194 -25.19 -6.10 0.87
CA ASP A 194 -24.93 -5.66 2.25
C ASP A 194 -23.44 -5.32 2.46
N ILE A 195 -23.13 -4.03 2.65
CA ILE A 195 -21.77 -3.52 2.79
C ILE A 195 -21.12 -3.91 4.13
N GLY A 196 -21.93 -4.12 5.19
CA GLY A 196 -21.44 -4.58 6.49
C GLY A 196 -20.91 -6.01 6.44
N THR A 197 -21.38 -6.83 5.51
CA THR A 197 -20.79 -8.17 5.26
C THR A 197 -19.48 -8.08 4.48
N LEU A 198 -19.27 -7.01 3.73
CA LEU A 198 -18.08 -6.83 2.90
C LEU A 198 -16.91 -6.22 3.68
N PHE A 199 -17.17 -5.27 4.59
CA PHE A 199 -16.11 -4.47 5.24
C PHE A 199 -16.04 -4.63 6.77
N ILE A 200 -17.10 -5.08 7.46
CA ILE A 200 -17.04 -5.33 8.92
C ILE A 200 -16.56 -6.77 9.18
N TYR A 201 -15.24 -6.94 9.10
CA TYR A 201 -14.50 -8.15 9.43
C TYR A 201 -13.14 -7.76 10.04
N ASP A 202 -12.37 -8.73 10.54
CA ASP A 202 -11.03 -8.48 11.09
C ASP A 202 -10.02 -8.17 9.96
N ILE A 203 -10.01 -6.92 9.48
CA ILE A 203 -9.27 -6.48 8.29
C ILE A 203 -7.76 -6.65 8.46
N GLU A 204 -7.22 -6.21 9.59
CA GLU A 204 -5.79 -6.33 9.90
C GLU A 204 -5.38 -7.71 10.45
N GLN A 205 -6.34 -8.62 10.62
CA GLN A 205 -6.14 -9.94 11.22
C GLN A 205 -5.59 -9.82 12.65
N ILE A 206 -6.11 -8.85 13.43
CA ILE A 206 -5.72 -8.59 14.82
C ILE A 206 -5.88 -9.85 15.67
N THR A 207 -6.95 -10.63 15.48
CA THR A 207 -7.15 -11.90 16.18
C THR A 207 -5.96 -12.84 16.00
N ARG A 208 -5.39 -12.87 14.79
CA ARG A 208 -4.21 -13.68 14.45
C ARG A 208 -2.93 -13.04 14.96
N LYS A 209 -2.72 -11.73 14.69
CA LYS A 209 -1.51 -10.98 15.08
C LYS A 209 -1.33 -10.94 16.60
N SER A 210 -2.42 -10.82 17.36
CA SER A 210 -2.41 -10.87 18.81
C SER A 210 -2.30 -12.28 19.39
N GLN A 211 -2.04 -13.30 18.56
CA GLN A 211 -1.96 -14.71 18.97
C GLN A 211 -3.18 -15.19 19.79
N GLY A 212 -4.38 -14.71 19.46
CA GLY A 212 -5.61 -15.06 20.15
C GLY A 212 -5.87 -14.38 21.49
N ILE A 213 -5.05 -13.41 21.92
CA ILE A 213 -5.35 -12.52 23.06
C ILE A 213 -6.70 -11.83 22.84
N TYR A 214 -6.86 -11.23 21.65
CA TYR A 214 -8.08 -10.62 21.19
C TYR A 214 -8.85 -11.54 20.25
N SER A 215 -10.18 -11.37 20.25
CA SER A 215 -11.09 -12.00 19.30
C SER A 215 -11.99 -10.94 18.70
N PHE A 216 -12.14 -10.97 17.38
CA PHE A 216 -13.01 -10.04 16.67
C PHE A 216 -14.47 -10.18 17.10
N ASP A 217 -15.07 -9.07 17.45
CA ASP A 217 -16.43 -8.98 17.92
C ASP A 217 -17.30 -8.18 16.96
N ARG A 218 -17.88 -8.92 16.00
CA ARG A 218 -18.74 -8.34 14.97
C ARG A 218 -19.99 -7.66 15.52
N LYS A 219 -20.49 -8.07 16.70
CA LYS A 219 -21.74 -7.54 17.26
C LYS A 219 -21.58 -6.08 17.68
N ASP A 220 -20.43 -5.76 18.28
CA ASP A 220 -20.12 -4.43 18.80
C ASP A 220 -19.21 -3.63 17.82
N SER A 221 -19.16 -4.06 16.55
CA SER A 221 -18.49 -3.37 15.44
C SER A 221 -19.51 -2.71 14.52
N TYR A 222 -19.25 -1.51 14.03
CA TYR A 222 -20.25 -0.66 13.38
C TYR A 222 -19.66 0.35 12.38
N PHE A 223 -20.50 0.92 11.51
CA PHE A 223 -20.15 2.05 10.66
C PHE A 223 -20.18 3.36 11.45
N LYS A 224 -19.16 4.20 11.29
CA LYS A 224 -19.13 5.55 11.88
C LYS A 224 -19.67 6.59 10.90
N ASP A 225 -19.18 6.56 9.67
CA ASP A 225 -19.57 7.48 8.62
C ASP A 225 -19.42 6.81 7.26
N LEU A 226 -20.22 7.25 6.28
CA LEU A 226 -20.24 6.74 4.92
C LEU A 226 -20.39 7.91 3.96
N LYS A 227 -19.36 8.17 3.16
CA LYS A 227 -19.36 9.23 2.16
C LYS A 227 -19.09 8.65 0.77
N SER A 228 -19.66 9.26 -0.24
CA SER A 228 -19.38 8.90 -1.63
C SER A 228 -19.28 10.17 -2.47
N PHE A 229 -18.27 10.20 -3.33
CA PHE A 229 -17.92 11.30 -4.22
C PHE A 229 -17.72 10.74 -5.63
N PRO A 230 -17.67 11.57 -6.69
CA PRO A 230 -17.62 11.06 -8.05
C PRO A 230 -16.50 10.05 -8.37
N PHE A 231 -15.35 10.16 -7.70
CA PHE A 231 -14.17 9.33 -7.99
C PHE A 231 -13.74 8.43 -6.81
N ASN A 232 -14.38 8.55 -5.65
CA ASN A 232 -14.04 7.80 -4.46
C ASN A 232 -15.23 7.60 -3.53
N THR A 233 -15.21 6.51 -2.76
CA THR A 233 -16.18 6.17 -1.72
C THR A 233 -15.41 5.91 -0.44
N GLU A 234 -15.78 6.62 0.63
CA GLU A 234 -15.11 6.59 1.93
C GLU A 234 -16.00 5.87 2.95
N ILE A 235 -15.42 4.87 3.61
CA ILE A 235 -16.11 4.01 4.57
C ILE A 235 -15.36 4.07 5.90
N GLU A 236 -15.96 4.69 6.91
CA GLU A 236 -15.44 4.67 8.28
C GLU A 236 -16.12 3.59 9.10
N ILE A 237 -15.32 2.75 9.75
CA ILE A 237 -15.79 1.65 10.59
C ILE A 237 -15.04 1.61 11.91
N ALA A 238 -15.76 1.26 12.98
CA ALA A 238 -15.20 0.91 14.27
C ALA A 238 -15.27 -0.61 14.45
N LEU A 239 -14.12 -1.25 14.62
CA LEU A 239 -14.01 -2.69 14.80
C LEU A 239 -13.64 -3.00 16.25
N HIS A 240 -14.52 -3.74 16.92
CA HIS A 240 -14.34 -4.12 18.32
C HIS A 240 -13.65 -5.47 18.46
N PHE A 241 -12.76 -5.56 19.44
CA PHE A 241 -11.99 -6.75 19.78
C PHE A 241 -12.09 -7.03 21.28
N LYS A 242 -12.58 -8.23 21.63
CA LYS A 242 -12.72 -8.71 23.01
C LYS A 242 -11.52 -9.56 23.41
N GLY A 243 -10.86 -9.17 24.49
CA GLY A 243 -9.74 -9.88 25.10
C GLY A 243 -10.19 -10.89 26.16
N LYS A 244 -9.66 -12.12 26.12
CA LYS A 244 -10.03 -13.18 27.10
C LYS A 244 -9.28 -13.07 28.43
N LYS A 245 -8.03 -12.61 28.40
CA LYS A 245 -7.17 -12.26 29.53
C LYS A 245 -6.31 -11.09 29.04
N GLY A 246 -6.56 -9.88 29.50
CA GLY A 246 -5.85 -8.70 28.99
C GLY A 246 -4.38 -8.72 29.42
N LYS A 247 -3.44 -8.60 28.46
CA LYS A 247 -2.13 -8.03 28.77
C LYS A 247 -2.40 -6.56 29.12
N TYR A 248 -1.88 -6.07 30.23
CA TYR A 248 -2.13 -4.67 30.62
C TYR A 248 -1.55 -3.73 29.55
N ILE A 249 -2.39 -2.77 29.14
CA ILE A 249 -2.07 -1.71 28.19
C ILE A 249 -2.55 -0.42 28.86
N TYR A 250 -1.61 0.43 29.27
CA TYR A 250 -1.88 1.59 30.12
C TYR A 250 -2.67 2.70 29.41
N THR A 251 -2.65 2.73 28.08
CA THR A 251 -3.40 3.68 27.25
C THR A 251 -4.89 3.32 27.12
N LEU A 252 -5.28 2.12 27.57
CA LEU A 252 -6.67 1.66 27.51
C LEU A 252 -7.34 1.73 28.89
N PRO A 253 -8.60 2.19 28.97
CA PRO A 253 -9.40 2.06 30.19
C PRO A 253 -9.56 0.60 30.65
N SER A 254 -9.59 -0.35 29.69
CA SER A 254 -9.59 -1.78 29.96
C SER A 254 -8.92 -2.53 28.82
N SER A 255 -7.85 -3.27 29.10
CA SER A 255 -7.10 -4.05 28.10
C SER A 255 -7.82 -5.35 27.66
N THR A 256 -9.07 -5.54 28.08
CA THR A 256 -9.95 -6.63 27.59
C THR A 256 -10.91 -6.18 26.49
N SER A 257 -10.89 -4.91 26.12
CA SER A 257 -11.77 -4.33 25.10
C SER A 257 -11.00 -3.27 24.33
N VAL A 258 -10.86 -3.47 23.02
CA VAL A 258 -10.22 -2.51 22.13
C VAL A 258 -11.18 -2.20 21.00
N LEU A 259 -11.38 -0.91 20.75
CA LEU A 259 -12.12 -0.43 19.60
C LEU A 259 -11.13 0.27 18.66
N ILE A 260 -11.01 -0.24 17.44
CA ILE A 260 -10.08 0.28 16.44
C ILE A 260 -10.89 0.92 15.32
N ASN A 261 -10.57 2.17 14.99
CA ASN A 261 -11.24 2.91 13.92
C ASN A 261 -10.43 2.79 12.64
N TYR A 262 -11.10 2.43 11.55
CA TYR A 262 -10.53 2.31 10.22
C TYR A 262 -11.29 3.20 9.24
N HIS A 263 -10.52 3.70 8.28
CA HIS A 263 -10.99 4.44 7.13
C HIS A 263 -10.61 3.65 5.88
N VAL A 264 -11.60 3.28 5.08
CA VAL A 264 -11.41 2.56 3.81
C VAL A 264 -11.81 3.49 2.67
N SER A 265 -10.83 3.90 1.88
CA SER A 265 -11.06 4.68 0.65
C SER A 265 -11.09 3.75 -0.56
N LEU A 266 -12.21 3.71 -1.27
CA LEU A 266 -12.36 3.00 -2.54
C LEU A 266 -12.32 4.04 -3.66
N SER A 267 -11.31 4.01 -4.53
CA SER A 267 -11.14 5.01 -5.58
C SER A 267 -11.12 4.40 -6.97
N ALA A 268 -11.58 5.16 -7.96
CA ALA A 268 -11.36 4.81 -9.36
C ALA A 268 -9.86 4.90 -9.68
N ILE A 269 -9.37 4.03 -10.58
CA ILE A 269 -8.03 4.20 -11.15
C ILE A 269 -8.06 5.43 -12.06
N PRO A 270 -7.28 6.50 -11.78
CA PRO A 270 -7.26 7.68 -12.64
C PRO A 270 -6.77 7.33 -14.05
N GLU A 271 -7.50 7.77 -15.07
CA GLU A 271 -7.01 7.75 -16.45
C GLU A 271 -6.08 8.95 -16.65
N THR A 272 -4.78 8.69 -16.73
CA THR A 272 -3.73 9.71 -16.88
C THR A 272 -2.87 9.41 -18.09
N ASP A 273 -2.18 10.43 -18.59
CA ASP A 273 -1.10 10.32 -19.58
C ASP A 273 0.26 10.00 -18.93
N TYR A 274 0.27 9.65 -17.64
CA TYR A 274 1.47 9.38 -16.87
C TYR A 274 2.30 8.29 -17.52
N GLN A 275 3.58 8.60 -17.72
CA GLN A 275 4.57 7.65 -18.23
C GLN A 275 5.40 7.10 -17.07
N PRO A 276 5.31 5.78 -16.79
CA PRO A 276 6.17 5.12 -15.82
C PRO A 276 7.64 5.32 -16.18
N ARG A 277 8.48 5.53 -15.16
CA ARG A 277 9.94 5.63 -15.31
C ARG A 277 10.58 4.36 -14.77
N LEU A 278 11.41 3.69 -15.56
CA LEU A 278 12.16 2.52 -15.09
C LEU A 278 13.08 2.91 -13.93
N ALA A 279 13.19 2.04 -12.94
CA ALA A 279 14.08 2.23 -11.81
C ALA A 279 15.51 1.82 -12.17
N ASP A 280 16.46 2.64 -11.73
CA ASP A 280 17.89 2.35 -11.73
C ASP A 280 18.30 2.05 -10.29
N ASP A 281 19.01 0.95 -10.08
CA ASP A 281 19.37 0.45 -8.75
C ASP A 281 20.39 1.33 -8.03
N ARG A 282 21.08 2.22 -8.75
CA ARG A 282 22.03 3.19 -8.19
C ARG A 282 21.32 4.39 -7.55
N VAL A 283 20.03 4.59 -7.81
CA VAL A 283 19.23 5.69 -7.27
C VAL A 283 18.17 5.15 -6.33
N GLY A 284 18.27 5.51 -5.05
CA GLY A 284 17.38 5.03 -4.00
C GLY A 284 15.96 5.61 -4.09
N HIS A 285 15.12 5.08 -4.98
CA HIS A 285 13.67 5.34 -5.00
C HIS A 285 12.86 4.10 -4.61
N PHE A 286 11.73 4.28 -3.94
CA PHE A 286 10.71 3.24 -3.82
C PHE A 286 10.24 2.80 -5.21
N VAL A 287 9.86 1.53 -5.33
CA VAL A 287 9.54 0.94 -6.64
C VAL A 287 8.25 0.14 -6.63
N THR A 288 7.49 0.29 -7.71
CA THR A 288 6.43 -0.63 -8.08
C THR A 288 7.03 -1.72 -8.96
N ILE A 289 6.90 -2.98 -8.54
CA ILE A 289 7.53 -4.14 -9.18
C ILE A 289 6.49 -5.15 -9.67
N TYR A 290 6.69 -5.66 -10.88
CA TYR A 290 5.93 -6.79 -11.41
C TYR A 290 6.82 -7.68 -12.29
N GLN A 291 6.37 -8.90 -12.55
CA GLN A 291 6.99 -9.81 -13.50
C GLN A 291 6.27 -9.75 -14.85
N ASP A 292 7.00 -9.37 -15.89
CA ASP A 292 6.57 -9.37 -17.29
C ASP A 292 6.91 -10.72 -17.95
N TYR A 293 5.87 -11.44 -18.37
CA TYR A 293 5.98 -12.72 -19.07
C TYR A 293 5.75 -12.62 -20.58
N THR A 294 5.72 -11.41 -21.13
CA THR A 294 5.55 -11.19 -22.57
C THR A 294 6.72 -11.75 -23.37
N ASP A 295 7.96 -11.47 -22.94
CA ASP A 295 9.17 -12.02 -23.55
C ASP A 295 9.98 -12.83 -22.55
N VAL A 296 9.77 -14.15 -22.57
CA VAL A 296 10.44 -15.12 -21.70
C VAL A 296 11.93 -15.29 -22.00
N ARG A 297 12.48 -14.63 -23.03
CA ARG A 297 13.92 -14.65 -23.35
C ARG A 297 14.72 -13.60 -22.58
N LYS A 298 14.06 -12.63 -21.93
CA LYS A 298 14.72 -11.64 -21.08
C LYS A 298 15.41 -12.34 -19.90
N ILE A 299 16.59 -11.87 -19.52
CA ILE A 299 17.36 -12.42 -18.38
C ILE A 299 16.58 -12.32 -17.07
N SER A 300 15.85 -11.22 -16.88
CA SER A 300 15.00 -10.98 -15.72
C SER A 300 13.58 -10.66 -16.19
N PRO A 301 12.54 -11.29 -15.60
CA PRO A 301 11.15 -10.93 -15.88
C PRO A 301 10.74 -9.65 -15.11
N TYR A 302 11.52 -9.20 -14.12
CA TYR A 302 11.14 -8.07 -13.29
C TYR A 302 11.24 -6.75 -14.03
N ILE A 303 10.14 -6.01 -14.03
CA ILE A 303 10.06 -4.61 -14.37
C ILE A 303 9.85 -3.83 -13.08
N ARG A 304 10.59 -2.73 -12.93
CA ARG A 304 10.58 -1.87 -11.75
C ARG A 304 10.34 -0.45 -12.19
N TYR A 305 9.27 0.17 -11.73
CA TYR A 305 8.99 1.58 -11.93
C TYR A 305 9.31 2.36 -10.67
N VAL A 306 9.91 3.54 -10.82
CA VAL A 306 10.07 4.51 -9.74
C VAL A 306 8.68 4.97 -9.29
N ASN A 307 8.45 4.96 -7.99
CA ASN A 307 7.27 5.60 -7.41
C ASN A 307 7.48 7.11 -7.38
N ARG A 308 6.65 7.87 -8.11
CA ARG A 308 6.76 9.33 -8.18
C ARG A 308 5.43 10.00 -8.52
N TRP A 309 5.30 11.28 -8.18
CA TRP A 309 4.16 12.10 -8.57
C TRP A 309 4.17 12.44 -10.06
N ASN A 310 2.98 12.59 -10.64
CA ASN A 310 2.82 13.03 -12.02
C ASN A 310 2.97 14.56 -12.15
N LEU A 311 4.22 14.99 -12.33
CA LEU A 311 4.53 16.40 -12.59
C LEU A 311 4.76 16.66 -14.08
N GLU A 312 3.97 17.61 -14.59
CA GLU A 312 4.10 18.11 -15.95
C GLU A 312 4.27 19.62 -15.99
N LYS A 313 5.25 20.13 -16.76
CA LYS A 313 5.44 21.57 -16.90
C LYS A 313 4.23 22.22 -17.58
N LYS A 314 3.71 23.33 -17.02
CA LYS A 314 2.73 24.19 -17.71
C LYS A 314 3.29 24.69 -19.05
N ASN A 315 4.57 25.07 -19.07
CA ASN A 315 5.31 25.50 -20.26
C ASN A 315 6.43 24.49 -20.57
N PRO A 316 6.20 23.46 -21.41
CA PRO A 316 7.18 22.41 -21.67
C PRO A 316 8.51 22.89 -22.29
N GLN A 317 8.51 24.05 -22.94
CA GLN A 317 9.71 24.62 -23.57
C GLN A 317 10.56 25.47 -22.60
N ALA A 318 10.02 25.82 -21.43
CA ALA A 318 10.76 26.60 -20.46
C ALA A 318 11.73 25.69 -19.68
N LYS A 319 12.95 26.19 -19.45
CA LYS A 319 13.95 25.50 -18.62
C LYS A 319 13.37 25.19 -17.23
N ILE A 320 12.72 26.19 -16.64
CA ILE A 320 11.99 26.08 -15.38
C ILE A 320 10.53 26.53 -15.62
N SER A 321 9.56 25.75 -15.16
CA SER A 321 8.13 26.07 -15.25
C SER A 321 7.39 25.61 -14.01
N GLU A 322 6.31 26.28 -13.65
CA GLU A 322 5.35 25.69 -12.70
C GLU A 322 4.75 24.40 -13.27
N PRO A 323 4.39 23.42 -12.42
CA PRO A 323 3.68 22.23 -12.86
C PRO A 323 2.20 22.53 -13.16
N LYS A 324 1.58 21.78 -14.09
CA LYS A 324 0.13 21.85 -14.35
C LYS A 324 -0.67 21.57 -13.08
N LYS A 325 -0.25 20.55 -12.33
CA LYS A 325 -0.78 20.16 -11.02
C LYS A 325 0.39 20.07 -10.04
N PRO A 326 0.50 20.98 -9.06
CA PRO A 326 1.51 20.86 -8.02
C PRO A 326 1.15 19.73 -7.04
N ILE A 327 2.14 19.22 -6.31
CA ILE A 327 1.96 18.33 -5.17
C ILE A 327 1.48 19.20 -4.00
N VAL A 328 0.33 18.90 -3.44
CA VAL A 328 -0.29 19.71 -2.38
C VAL A 328 -0.32 18.93 -1.09
N TYR A 329 0.42 19.40 -0.08
CA TYR A 329 0.33 18.89 1.29
C TYR A 329 -0.58 19.78 2.14
N TRP A 330 -1.45 19.16 2.91
CA TRP A 330 -2.30 19.84 3.88
C TRP A 330 -1.77 19.62 5.30
N LEU A 331 -1.56 20.71 6.02
CA LEU A 331 -1.26 20.65 7.45
C LEU A 331 -2.57 20.35 8.18
N GLU A 332 -2.67 19.21 8.85
CA GLU A 332 -3.82 18.85 9.68
C GLU A 332 -4.05 19.95 10.74
N ASN A 333 -5.31 20.23 11.04
CA ASN A 333 -5.68 21.28 11.99
C ASN A 333 -5.28 20.94 13.45
N SER A 334 -4.96 19.67 13.74
CA SER A 334 -4.41 19.18 15.00
C SER A 334 -2.98 19.67 15.29
N ILE A 335 -2.20 20.05 14.27
CA ILE A 335 -0.81 20.48 14.44
C ILE A 335 -0.79 21.75 15.30
N PRO A 336 -0.04 21.76 16.43
CA PRO A 336 0.08 22.94 17.28
C PRO A 336 0.50 24.19 16.50
N TYR A 337 -0.18 25.32 16.72
CA TYR A 337 0.02 26.55 15.94
C TYR A 337 1.48 26.99 15.82
N LYS A 338 2.25 26.87 16.91
CA LYS A 338 3.67 27.26 16.95
C LYS A 338 4.57 26.40 16.06
N LEU A 339 4.18 25.15 15.80
CA LEU A 339 4.99 24.19 15.03
C LEU A 339 4.66 24.19 13.54
N ARG A 340 3.52 24.77 13.13
CA ARG A 340 3.06 24.77 11.73
C ARG A 340 4.06 25.41 10.76
N ASN A 341 4.86 26.37 11.22
CA ASN A 341 5.89 27.01 10.38
C ASN A 341 7.06 26.05 10.09
N ALA A 342 7.61 25.38 11.11
CA ALA A 342 8.65 24.36 10.92
C ALA A 342 8.19 23.27 9.94
N VAL A 343 6.95 22.78 10.12
CA VAL A 343 6.36 21.79 9.22
C VAL A 343 6.24 22.32 7.78
N ARG A 344 5.79 23.57 7.63
CA ARG A 344 5.69 24.20 6.30
C ARG A 344 7.05 24.36 5.63
N GLU A 345 8.06 24.76 6.38
CA GLU A 345 9.42 24.97 5.89
C GLU A 345 10.06 23.67 5.40
N GLY A 346 9.98 22.58 6.19
CA GLY A 346 10.53 21.28 5.79
C GLY A 346 9.89 20.73 4.50
N ILE A 347 8.58 20.94 4.30
CA ILE A 347 7.92 20.55 3.05
C ILE A 347 8.34 21.43 1.88
N LEU A 348 8.36 22.76 2.06
CA LEU A 348 8.64 23.70 0.98
C LEU A 348 10.10 23.68 0.52
N ALA A 349 11.03 23.29 1.39
CA ALA A 349 12.46 23.19 1.08
C ALA A 349 12.76 22.23 -0.09
N TRP A 350 11.92 21.23 -0.34
CA TRP A 350 12.03 20.35 -1.53
C TRP A 350 11.88 21.10 -2.86
N ASN A 351 11.28 22.30 -2.89
CA ASN A 351 11.22 23.09 -4.12
C ASN A 351 12.62 23.42 -4.66
N GLU A 352 13.65 23.54 -3.81
CA GLU A 352 15.03 23.74 -4.28
C GLU A 352 15.50 22.57 -5.16
N ALA A 353 15.22 21.33 -4.74
CA ALA A 353 15.54 20.13 -5.53
C ALA A 353 14.69 20.02 -6.81
N PHE A 354 13.41 20.42 -6.74
CA PHE A 354 12.54 20.44 -7.91
C PHE A 354 12.93 21.49 -8.95
N GLU A 355 13.55 22.61 -8.56
CA GLU A 355 14.10 23.57 -9.51
C GLU A 355 15.18 22.94 -10.40
N ALA A 356 15.99 22.03 -9.86
CA ALA A 356 16.96 21.25 -10.64
C ALA A 356 16.28 20.31 -11.64
N ALA A 357 15.12 19.74 -11.29
CA ALA A 357 14.27 18.98 -12.22
C ALA A 357 13.50 19.87 -13.23
N GLY A 358 13.63 21.20 -13.12
CA GLY A 358 13.00 22.18 -14.01
C GLY A 358 11.61 22.62 -13.56
N PHE A 359 11.24 22.41 -12.30
CA PHE A 359 9.96 22.84 -11.75
C PHE A 359 10.13 23.94 -10.71
N LYS A 360 9.34 25.01 -10.84
CA LYS A 360 9.18 26.01 -9.78
C LYS A 360 7.86 25.77 -9.06
N ASN A 361 7.82 25.91 -7.74
CA ASN A 361 6.60 25.69 -6.95
C ASN A 361 5.98 24.30 -7.22
N ALA A 362 6.82 23.27 -7.31
CA ALA A 362 6.38 21.90 -7.51
C ALA A 362 5.55 21.40 -6.31
N VAL A 363 5.97 21.80 -5.12
CA VAL A 363 5.34 21.47 -3.84
C VAL A 363 4.68 22.71 -3.26
N VAL A 364 3.43 22.57 -2.84
CA VAL A 364 2.61 23.61 -2.23
C VAL A 364 2.08 23.10 -0.90
N VAL A 365 2.07 23.95 0.12
CA VAL A 365 1.52 23.60 1.43
C VAL A 365 0.29 24.46 1.72
N LYS A 366 -0.78 23.81 2.17
CA LYS A 366 -2.02 24.46 2.60
C LYS A 366 -2.32 24.13 4.06
N GLN A 367 -3.15 24.95 4.69
CA GLN A 367 -3.66 24.70 6.03
C GLN A 367 -5.05 24.06 5.92
N MET A 368 -5.26 22.91 6.56
CA MET A 368 -6.61 22.36 6.74
C MET A 368 -7.42 23.33 7.60
N PRO A 369 -8.61 23.77 7.15
CA PRO A 369 -9.52 24.55 7.98
C PRO A 369 -9.96 23.79 9.23
N ASP A 370 -10.25 24.51 10.31
CA ASP A 370 -10.74 23.88 11.55
C ASP A 370 -12.17 23.31 11.39
N ASP A 371 -12.93 23.83 10.42
CA ASP A 371 -14.29 23.42 10.03
C ASP A 371 -14.33 22.53 8.78
N ALA A 372 -13.21 21.88 8.45
CA ALA A 372 -13.14 20.98 7.30
C ALA A 372 -14.05 19.74 7.48
N GLU A 373 -14.94 19.50 6.51
CA GLU A 373 -15.87 18.35 6.48
C GLU A 373 -15.25 17.06 5.88
N TRP A 374 -14.00 17.13 5.42
CA TRP A 374 -13.26 16.01 4.83
C TRP A 374 -12.28 15.42 5.86
N ASP A 375 -12.12 14.10 5.81
CA ASP A 375 -11.21 13.38 6.70
C ASP A 375 -9.77 13.44 6.17
N PRO A 376 -8.75 13.63 7.03
CA PRO A 376 -7.36 13.60 6.58
C PRO A 376 -6.89 12.28 5.97
N ALA A 377 -7.58 11.15 6.20
CA ALA A 377 -7.30 9.86 5.56
C ALA A 377 -7.99 9.68 4.20
N ASP A 378 -8.72 10.69 3.72
CA ASP A 378 -9.32 10.71 2.39
C ASP A 378 -8.23 10.86 1.32
N VAL A 379 -8.18 9.88 0.41
CA VAL A 379 -7.18 9.74 -0.66
C VAL A 379 -7.01 10.97 -1.56
N ARG A 380 -7.96 11.91 -1.54
CA ARG A 380 -7.88 13.15 -2.31
C ARG A 380 -6.91 14.18 -1.73
N TYR A 381 -6.48 14.00 -0.49
CA TYR A 381 -5.67 14.98 0.24
C TYR A 381 -4.44 14.31 0.81
N SER A 382 -3.25 14.72 0.37
CA SER A 382 -2.02 14.35 1.06
C SER A 382 -1.86 15.20 2.31
N THR A 383 -1.75 14.57 3.48
CA THR A 383 -1.79 15.27 4.76
C THR A 383 -0.54 15.08 5.59
N VAL A 384 -0.24 16.08 6.42
CA VAL A 384 0.73 15.95 7.52
C VAL A 384 -0.08 15.92 8.81
N ARG A 385 0.01 14.80 9.52
CA ARG A 385 -0.84 14.44 10.64
C ARG A 385 -0.06 14.49 11.94
N TRP A 386 -0.70 15.05 12.97
CA TRP A 386 -0.13 15.18 14.31
C TRP A 386 -0.84 14.20 15.24
N LEU A 387 -0.13 13.15 15.65
CA LEU A 387 -0.68 12.07 16.48
C LEU A 387 -0.04 12.04 17.87
N PHE A 388 -0.63 11.29 18.79
CA PHE A 388 0.00 11.01 20.08
C PHE A 388 0.27 9.49 20.17
N GLN A 389 1.45 9.13 20.67
CA GLN A 389 1.80 7.76 21.03
C GLN A 389 2.76 7.86 22.20
N PRO A 390 2.27 7.76 23.46
CA PRO A 390 3.07 8.14 24.59
C PRO A 390 4.33 7.27 24.68
N GLY A 391 5.48 7.92 24.80
CA GLY A 391 6.79 7.26 24.86
C GLY A 391 7.46 6.98 23.52
N SER A 392 6.82 7.23 22.37
CA SER A 392 7.43 7.04 21.04
C SER A 392 7.46 8.34 20.25
N GLY A 393 8.65 8.76 19.83
CA GLY A 393 8.90 10.01 19.09
C GLY A 393 8.99 9.80 17.58
N TYR A 394 8.49 8.69 17.07
CA TYR A 394 8.59 8.33 15.66
C TYR A 394 7.86 9.30 14.72
N ALA A 395 8.33 9.33 13.48
CA ALA A 395 7.67 9.92 12.34
C ALA A 395 7.81 9.00 11.12
N VAL A 396 6.82 9.02 10.23
CA VAL A 396 6.82 8.21 8.99
C VAL A 396 6.10 8.96 7.87
N GLY A 397 6.67 8.95 6.67
CA GLY A 397 6.11 9.50 5.44
C GLY A 397 5.68 8.45 4.41
N PRO A 398 4.65 7.62 4.69
CA PRO A 398 4.14 6.67 3.72
C PRO A 398 3.47 7.36 2.53
N SER A 399 3.46 6.67 1.40
CA SER A 399 2.73 7.08 0.20
C SER A 399 2.11 5.88 -0.49
N ARG A 400 1.07 6.15 -1.27
CA ARG A 400 0.30 5.18 -2.03
C ARG A 400 0.60 5.30 -3.52
N ALA A 401 0.90 4.19 -4.17
CA ALA A 401 1.31 4.14 -5.56
C ALA A 401 0.35 3.31 -6.42
N ASN A 402 0.01 3.82 -7.60
CA ASN A 402 -0.75 3.04 -8.57
C ASN A 402 0.06 1.78 -8.90
N PRO A 403 -0.47 0.58 -8.59
CA PRO A 403 0.30 -0.65 -8.68
C PRO A 403 0.65 -1.00 -10.12
N TYR A 404 -0.01 -0.40 -11.12
CA TYR A 404 0.29 -0.62 -12.53
C TYR A 404 1.43 0.24 -13.05
N THR A 405 1.53 1.50 -12.59
CA THR A 405 2.39 2.53 -13.19
C THR A 405 3.46 3.08 -12.24
N GLY A 406 3.30 2.94 -10.93
CA GLY A 406 4.12 3.63 -9.93
C GLY A 406 3.78 5.13 -9.77
N GLU A 407 2.66 5.61 -10.34
CA GLU A 407 2.19 6.98 -10.10
C GLU A 407 1.74 7.12 -8.64
N LEU A 408 2.37 8.02 -7.88
CA LEU A 408 1.92 8.38 -6.54
C LEU A 408 0.63 9.20 -6.64
N TYR A 409 -0.35 8.87 -5.81
CA TYR A 409 -1.65 9.55 -5.80
C TYR A 409 -2.07 10.05 -4.42
N ASP A 410 -1.43 9.58 -3.34
CA ASP A 410 -1.78 9.92 -1.97
C ASP A 410 -0.57 9.72 -1.03
N ALA A 411 -0.52 10.47 0.07
CA ALA A 411 0.55 10.43 1.07
C ALA A 411 0.10 11.04 2.40
N ASP A 412 0.30 10.31 3.50
CA ASP A 412 -0.06 10.75 4.85
C ASP A 412 1.16 10.70 5.77
N ILE A 413 1.83 11.84 5.93
CA ILE A 413 2.98 11.98 6.84
C ILE A 413 2.46 12.01 8.27
N ARG A 414 3.11 11.28 9.17
CA ARG A 414 2.68 11.09 10.55
C ARG A 414 3.80 11.48 11.48
N ILE A 415 3.50 12.32 12.47
CA ILE A 415 4.49 12.78 13.45
C ILE A 415 3.90 12.65 14.84
N SER A 416 4.62 11.97 15.73
CA SER A 416 4.23 11.87 17.12
C SER A 416 4.49 13.18 17.86
N ALA A 417 3.49 13.65 18.62
CA ALA A 417 3.61 14.76 19.54
C ALA A 417 4.71 14.54 20.59
N ASP A 418 4.99 13.27 20.92
CA ASP A 418 6.01 12.90 21.89
C ASP A 418 7.43 13.18 21.39
N PHE A 419 7.65 13.36 20.07
CA PHE A 419 8.90 13.88 19.51
C PHE A 419 9.22 15.27 20.08
N VAL A 420 8.25 16.18 20.10
CA VAL A 420 8.46 17.54 20.62
C VAL A 420 8.38 17.56 22.15
N ARG A 421 7.48 16.77 22.73
CA ARG A 421 7.26 16.72 24.19
C ARG A 421 8.49 16.22 24.95
N SER A 422 9.24 15.25 24.40
CA SER A 422 10.44 14.74 25.05
C SER A 422 11.43 15.86 25.37
N PHE A 423 11.62 16.83 24.48
CA PHE A 423 12.56 17.93 24.69
C PHE A 423 12.16 18.85 25.84
N TYR A 424 10.89 19.21 25.93
CA TYR A 424 10.39 20.01 27.06
C TYR A 424 10.45 19.21 28.36
N ARG A 425 10.16 17.91 28.29
CA ARG A 425 10.21 17.02 29.45
C ARG A 425 11.63 16.86 29.98
N GLU A 426 12.60 16.52 29.12
CA GLU A 426 13.99 16.33 29.53
C GLU A 426 14.63 17.62 30.07
N GLN A 427 14.35 18.77 29.45
CA GLN A 427 14.76 20.07 30.00
C GLN A 427 14.17 20.29 31.41
N THR A 428 12.91 19.94 31.62
CA THR A 428 12.23 20.13 32.91
C THR A 428 12.68 19.11 33.96
N GLU A 429 12.91 17.85 33.57
CA GLU A 429 13.21 16.73 34.46
C GLU A 429 14.70 16.64 34.83
N PHE A 430 15.61 16.96 33.91
CA PHE A 430 17.06 16.82 34.13
C PHE A 430 17.80 18.16 34.36
N ILE A 431 17.33 19.28 33.77
CA ILE A 431 18.02 20.57 33.84
C ILE A 431 17.44 21.50 34.93
N ALA A 432 16.13 21.43 35.23
CA ALA A 432 15.46 22.25 36.25
C ALA A 432 14.88 21.43 37.42
N PRO A 433 15.71 20.86 38.32
CA PRO A 433 15.23 20.01 39.40
C PRO A 433 14.62 20.86 40.52
N ILE A 434 13.37 21.29 40.37
CA ILE A 434 12.61 21.96 41.46
C ILE A 434 11.30 21.20 41.80
N LEU A 435 10.91 20.18 41.03
CA LEU A 435 9.77 19.34 41.38
C LEU A 435 10.23 17.89 41.47
N GLY A 436 10.20 17.36 42.70
CA GLY A 436 10.69 16.03 43.04
C GLY A 436 10.08 14.92 42.17
N GLN A 437 10.80 13.80 42.09
CA GLN A 437 10.45 12.58 41.35
C GLN A 437 8.94 12.40 41.13
N VAL A 438 8.48 12.77 39.94
CA VAL A 438 7.22 12.25 39.38
C VAL A 438 7.58 11.36 38.19
N SER A 439 8.56 10.47 38.35
CA SER A 439 8.71 9.33 37.46
C SER A 439 7.72 8.26 37.95
N MET A 440 6.52 8.25 37.36
CA MET A 440 5.79 7.00 37.28
C MET A 440 6.51 6.14 36.24
N ASP A 441 7.56 5.46 36.69
CA ASP A 441 8.21 4.38 35.94
C ASP A 441 7.16 3.28 35.77
N PHE A 442 6.43 3.33 34.66
CA PHE A 442 5.70 2.16 34.20
C PHE A 442 6.74 1.18 33.70
N GLU A 443 7.04 0.15 34.51
CA GLU A 443 7.72 -1.05 34.04
C GLU A 443 6.99 -1.53 32.77
N SER A 444 7.54 -1.23 31.61
CA SER A 444 7.11 -1.79 30.34
C SER A 444 8.08 -2.91 30.03
N GLU A 445 7.57 -4.14 29.92
CA GLU A 445 8.22 -5.14 29.10
C GLU A 445 8.26 -4.55 27.70
N GLU A 446 9.44 -4.11 27.26
CA GLU A 446 9.64 -3.72 25.87
C GLU A 446 9.12 -4.84 24.97
N PRO A 447 8.24 -4.55 24.01
CA PRO A 447 7.87 -5.54 23.03
C PRO A 447 9.16 -6.02 22.37
N THR A 448 9.27 -7.32 22.12
CA THR A 448 10.28 -7.80 21.18
C THR A 448 10.02 -7.11 19.84
N GLU A 449 10.81 -6.09 19.51
CA GLU A 449 10.77 -5.43 18.22
C GLU A 449 11.02 -6.50 17.16
N GLU A 450 10.01 -6.83 16.37
CA GLU A 450 10.26 -7.46 15.08
C GLU A 450 10.94 -6.39 14.22
N PHE A 451 12.27 -6.38 14.24
CA PHE A 451 13.12 -5.57 13.37
C PHE A 451 12.76 -5.85 11.91
N SER A 452 11.81 -5.08 11.40
CA SER A 452 11.58 -4.95 9.98
C SER A 452 12.43 -3.79 9.48
N SER A 453 13.35 -4.06 8.56
CA SER A 453 14.09 -3.03 7.80
C SER A 453 13.17 -2.10 6.98
N GLU A 454 11.84 -2.27 7.06
CA GLU A 454 10.83 -1.50 6.35
C GLU A 454 10.28 -0.32 7.17
N MET A 455 10.62 -0.20 8.47
CA MET A 455 10.15 0.92 9.31
C MET A 455 11.21 2.02 9.43
N CYS A 456 10.82 3.27 9.13
CA CYS A 456 11.66 4.45 9.40
C CYS A 456 11.75 4.68 10.91
N GLN A 457 12.97 4.74 11.45
CA GLN A 457 13.26 5.05 12.85
C GLN A 457 13.94 6.41 13.01
N TYR A 458 13.97 7.26 11.97
CA TYR A 458 14.71 8.51 12.01
C TYR A 458 14.22 9.43 13.13
N GLY A 459 12.90 9.54 13.30
CA GLY A 459 12.31 10.38 14.36
C GLY A 459 12.78 10.02 15.76
N ASP A 460 12.88 8.73 16.09
CA ASP A 460 13.34 8.29 17.41
C ASP A 460 14.84 8.55 17.61
N HIS A 461 15.67 8.25 16.61
CA HIS A 461 17.12 8.51 16.68
C HIS A 461 17.40 10.02 16.76
N LEU A 462 16.76 10.81 15.89
CA LEU A 462 16.90 12.26 15.88
C LEU A 462 16.48 12.86 17.22
N ARG A 463 15.41 12.35 17.84
CA ARG A 463 14.96 12.79 19.17
C ARG A 463 16.06 12.62 20.22
N GLU A 464 16.71 11.46 20.26
CA GLU A 464 17.75 11.14 21.24
C GLU A 464 19.05 11.91 21.00
N GLU A 465 19.45 12.05 19.73
CA GLU A 465 20.59 12.86 19.31
C GLU A 465 20.36 14.34 19.65
N MET A 466 19.13 14.84 19.44
CA MET A 466 18.74 16.22 19.77
C MET A 466 18.88 16.53 21.25
N ALA A 467 18.39 15.64 22.10
CA ALA A 467 18.49 15.76 23.54
C ALA A 467 19.97 15.81 23.98
N SER A 468 20.74 14.80 23.55
CA SER A 468 22.15 14.67 23.90
C SER A 468 22.98 15.85 23.39
N GLY A 469 22.74 16.29 22.16
CA GLY A 469 23.41 17.43 21.54
C GLY A 469 23.15 18.74 22.30
N TRP A 470 21.90 18.97 22.72
CA TRP A 470 21.53 20.15 23.50
C TRP A 470 22.28 20.20 24.84
N ASP A 471 22.33 19.09 25.57
CA ASP A 471 23.03 19.00 26.87
C ASP A 471 24.53 19.24 26.72
N VAL A 472 25.16 18.65 25.70
CA VAL A 472 26.59 18.85 25.41
C VAL A 472 26.87 20.31 25.08
N MET A 473 26.08 20.93 24.19
CA MET A 473 26.33 22.29 23.74
C MET A 473 26.08 23.34 24.82
N THR A 474 25.09 23.14 25.68
CA THR A 474 24.83 24.04 26.82
C THR A 474 25.89 23.90 27.90
N THR A 475 26.31 22.67 28.22
CA THR A 475 27.35 22.41 29.24
C THR A 475 28.73 22.92 28.80
N THR A 476 29.05 22.81 27.52
CA THR A 476 30.32 23.29 26.95
C THR A 476 30.33 24.80 26.68
N GLY A 477 29.19 25.48 26.84
CA GLY A 477 29.05 26.92 26.60
C GLY A 477 28.99 27.31 25.12
N VAL A 478 28.78 26.34 24.22
CA VAL A 478 28.49 26.60 22.79
C VAL A 478 27.14 27.30 22.65
N LEU A 479 26.13 26.86 23.41
CA LEU A 479 24.83 27.51 23.54
C LEU A 479 24.67 28.11 24.94
N LYS A 480 23.91 29.20 25.06
CA LYS A 480 23.61 29.81 26.37
C LYS A 480 22.49 29.09 27.12
N GLY A 481 21.73 28.24 26.43
CA GLY A 481 20.63 27.47 27.02
C GLY A 481 19.37 28.31 27.26
N THR A 482 19.19 29.40 26.52
CA THR A 482 18.00 30.25 26.64
C THR A 482 16.77 29.57 26.02
N ASP A 483 15.57 29.96 26.47
CA ASP A 483 14.32 29.46 25.91
C ASP A 483 14.23 29.73 24.39
N GLU A 484 14.71 30.89 23.93
CA GLU A 484 14.73 31.26 22.51
C GLU A 484 15.64 30.33 21.69
N GLU A 485 16.85 30.03 22.18
CA GLU A 485 17.74 29.07 21.54
C GLU A 485 17.11 27.68 21.48
N LEU A 486 16.43 27.25 22.55
CA LEU A 486 15.75 25.95 22.58
C LEU A 486 14.60 25.89 21.58
N GLN A 487 13.77 26.94 21.50
CA GLN A 487 12.69 26.99 20.52
C GLN A 487 13.23 26.89 19.08
N ASN A 488 14.31 27.63 18.77
CA ASN A 488 14.95 27.59 17.45
C ASN A 488 15.56 26.21 17.16
N TYR A 489 16.15 25.57 18.16
CA TYR A 489 16.72 24.23 18.04
C TYR A 489 15.64 23.18 17.75
N ILE A 490 14.54 23.18 18.52
CA ILE A 490 13.37 22.31 18.29
C ILE A 490 12.75 22.59 16.91
N HIS A 491 12.63 23.87 16.52
CA HIS A 491 12.10 24.24 15.20
C HIS A 491 12.94 23.63 14.08
N ASN A 492 14.26 23.81 14.12
CA ASN A 492 15.17 23.30 13.07
C ASN A 492 15.22 21.77 13.04
N GLY A 493 15.20 21.11 14.20
CA GLY A 493 15.10 19.64 14.25
C GLY A 493 13.78 19.12 13.69
N LEU A 494 12.67 19.83 13.92
CA LEU A 494 11.39 19.49 13.29
C LEU A 494 11.41 19.76 11.78
N VAL A 495 12.08 20.81 11.30
CA VAL A 495 12.28 21.05 9.86
C VAL A 495 13.03 19.88 9.22
N ASP A 496 14.11 19.39 9.84
CA ASP A 496 14.91 18.25 9.36
C ASP A 496 14.07 16.97 9.28
N LEU A 497 13.34 16.65 10.37
CA LEU A 497 12.45 15.49 10.41
C LEU A 497 11.40 15.53 9.30
N ILE A 498 10.72 16.67 9.13
CA ILE A 498 9.70 16.83 8.10
C ILE A 498 10.30 16.71 6.71
N LEU A 499 11.46 17.32 6.50
CA LEU A 499 12.16 17.26 5.22
C LEU A 499 12.48 15.81 4.83
N HIS A 500 12.93 14.99 5.78
CA HIS A 500 13.15 13.56 5.61
C HIS A 500 11.86 12.82 5.23
N GLU A 501 10.79 12.97 6.03
CA GLU A 501 9.54 12.25 5.78
C GLU A 501 8.88 12.66 4.46
N VAL A 502 8.97 13.94 4.07
CA VAL A 502 8.50 14.39 2.76
C VAL A 502 9.31 13.71 1.65
N GLY A 503 10.63 13.50 1.82
CA GLY A 503 11.44 12.76 0.87
C GLY A 503 10.92 11.36 0.56
N HIS A 504 10.45 10.63 1.57
CA HIS A 504 9.77 9.35 1.38
C HIS A 504 8.51 9.47 0.52
N THR A 505 7.68 10.48 0.80
CA THR A 505 6.45 10.74 0.02
C THR A 505 6.72 11.25 -1.40
N LEU A 506 7.93 11.72 -1.70
CA LEU A 506 8.37 12.05 -3.06
C LEU A 506 8.94 10.84 -3.81
N GLY A 507 9.03 9.69 -3.13
CA GLY A 507 9.48 8.43 -3.69
C GLY A 507 10.89 8.00 -3.27
N LEU A 508 11.56 8.70 -2.36
CA LEU A 508 12.95 8.41 -1.97
C LEU A 508 13.03 7.34 -0.87
N ARG A 509 14.01 6.45 -0.97
CA ARG A 509 14.41 5.54 0.11
C ARG A 509 15.53 6.15 0.95
N HIS A 510 15.78 5.58 2.12
CA HIS A 510 16.94 5.92 2.93
C HIS A 510 18.25 5.85 2.13
N ASN A 511 19.17 6.78 2.41
CA ASN A 511 20.52 6.82 1.87
C ASN A 511 21.55 6.99 3.00
N PHE A 512 21.89 5.88 3.66
CA PHE A 512 22.87 5.84 4.75
C PHE A 512 24.33 6.12 4.35
N LYS A 513 24.57 6.41 3.07
CA LYS A 513 25.88 6.86 2.58
C LYS A 513 25.98 8.39 2.54
N GLY A 514 24.85 9.10 2.68
CA GLY A 514 24.77 10.56 2.58
C GLY A 514 25.68 11.29 3.57
N SER A 515 25.77 10.79 4.80
CA SER A 515 26.59 11.33 5.89
C SER A 515 28.09 11.14 5.69
N SER A 516 28.52 10.24 4.79
CA SER A 516 29.94 9.91 4.59
C SER A 516 30.68 10.84 3.62
N ILE A 517 29.99 11.78 2.98
CA ILE A 517 30.56 12.55 1.86
C ILE A 517 31.32 13.82 2.29
N TYR A 518 31.16 14.27 3.54
CA TYR A 518 31.81 15.45 4.08
C TYR A 518 32.80 15.08 5.18
N SER A 519 33.96 15.75 5.21
CA SER A 519 34.96 15.55 6.26
C SER A 519 34.64 16.37 7.51
N ILE A 520 35.24 16.02 8.65
CA ILE A 520 35.09 16.80 9.90
C ILE A 520 35.55 18.25 9.69
N GLU A 521 36.62 18.49 8.94
CA GLU A 521 37.10 19.85 8.66
C GLU A 521 36.06 20.68 7.90
N GLN A 522 35.32 20.05 6.98
CA GLN A 522 34.23 20.70 6.26
C GLN A 522 33.03 20.97 7.17
N LEU A 523 32.66 19.99 8.01
CA LEU A 523 31.58 20.15 8.99
C LEU A 523 31.92 21.13 10.12
N SER A 524 33.21 21.42 10.33
CA SER A 524 33.70 22.43 11.27
C SER A 524 33.75 23.85 10.66
N ASP A 525 33.49 24.02 9.36
CA ASP A 525 33.48 25.33 8.69
C ASP A 525 32.03 25.85 8.54
N PRO A 526 31.63 26.88 9.31
CA PRO A 526 30.29 27.45 9.21
C PRO A 526 29.94 27.95 7.80
N LYS A 527 30.91 28.36 6.97
CA LYS A 527 30.64 28.77 5.58
C LYS A 527 30.29 27.58 4.71
N PHE A 528 30.91 26.43 4.97
CA PHE A 528 30.63 25.19 4.26
C PHE A 528 29.24 24.66 4.62
N THR A 529 28.95 24.50 5.92
CA THR A 529 27.69 23.94 6.42
C THR A 529 26.48 24.81 6.06
N ARG A 530 26.57 26.14 6.15
CA ARG A 530 25.50 27.03 5.65
C ARG A 530 25.22 26.84 4.16
N LYS A 531 26.25 26.51 3.36
CA LYS A 531 26.11 26.34 1.92
C LYS A 531 25.59 24.95 1.54
N TYR A 532 26.16 23.88 2.09
CA TYR A 532 25.92 22.51 1.66
C TYR A 532 25.10 21.66 2.65
N GLY A 533 24.82 22.22 3.83
CA GLY A 533 24.28 21.45 4.95
C GLY A 533 25.35 20.57 5.59
N ILE A 534 24.90 19.59 6.36
CA ILE A 534 25.72 18.65 7.15
C ILE A 534 25.74 17.24 6.55
N SER A 535 24.89 16.94 5.57
CA SER A 535 24.83 15.66 4.89
C SER A 535 24.66 15.79 3.38
N GLY A 536 25.09 14.77 2.65
CA GLY A 536 24.84 14.65 1.22
C GLY A 536 23.39 14.33 0.88
N SER A 537 22.63 13.76 1.80
CA SER A 537 21.22 13.42 1.62
C SER A 537 20.47 13.58 2.94
N VAL A 538 19.29 14.20 2.89
CA VAL A 538 18.35 14.26 4.02
C VAL A 538 17.81 12.87 4.37
N MET A 539 17.92 11.90 3.46
CA MET A 539 17.43 10.53 3.64
C MET A 539 18.38 9.65 4.46
N ASP A 540 19.40 10.21 5.10
CA ASP A 540 20.29 9.51 6.04
C ASP A 540 19.80 9.69 7.48
N TYR A 541 20.26 8.85 8.41
CA TYR A 541 20.10 9.07 9.85
C TYR A 541 21.32 9.81 10.36
N GLN A 542 21.44 11.07 9.93
CA GLN A 542 22.58 11.89 10.30
C GLN A 542 22.52 12.30 11.77
N PRO A 543 23.65 12.27 12.49
CA PRO A 543 23.75 12.86 13.82
C PRO A 543 23.75 14.38 13.73
N ILE A 544 23.58 15.01 14.89
CA ILE A 544 23.61 16.47 14.98
C ILE A 544 25.04 16.98 14.85
N ASN A 545 25.20 18.01 14.02
CA ASN A 545 26.50 18.60 13.81
C ASN A 545 26.86 19.57 14.95
N VAL A 546 27.76 19.13 15.83
CA VAL A 546 28.27 19.95 16.94
C VAL A 546 29.58 20.65 16.62
N PHE A 547 30.13 20.50 15.40
CA PHE A 547 31.48 20.93 15.07
C PHE A 547 31.63 22.43 14.78
N ASP A 548 30.61 23.05 14.15
CA ASP A 548 30.68 24.46 13.75
C ASP A 548 29.99 25.43 14.73
N GLY A 549 29.18 24.90 15.66
CA GLY A 549 28.40 25.68 16.63
C GLY A 549 27.28 26.54 16.01
N GLU A 550 26.94 26.33 14.73
CA GLU A 550 25.95 27.15 14.01
C GLU A 550 24.90 26.31 13.27
N THR A 551 25.31 25.29 12.52
CA THR A 551 24.42 24.51 11.65
C THR A 551 24.27 23.10 12.20
N PHE A 552 23.27 22.91 13.07
CA PHE A 552 23.06 21.66 13.80
C PHE A 552 22.32 20.57 12.99
N PHE A 553 21.46 20.98 12.05
CA PHE A 553 20.52 20.11 11.36
C PHE A 553 20.57 20.29 9.84
N GLN A 554 20.09 19.30 9.08
CA GLN A 554 19.92 19.41 7.64
C GLN A 554 18.54 19.99 7.30
N THR A 555 18.44 21.31 7.16
CA THR A 555 17.15 21.98 6.90
C THR A 555 16.84 22.21 5.41
N LYS A 556 17.63 21.62 4.51
CA LYS A 556 17.43 21.68 3.06
C LYS A 556 17.94 20.42 2.35
N PRO A 557 17.45 20.08 1.15
CA PRO A 557 17.95 18.93 0.40
C PRO A 557 19.49 18.94 0.26
N GLY A 558 20.11 17.78 0.43
CA GLY A 558 21.55 17.58 0.22
C GLY A 558 21.87 17.34 -1.26
N THR A 559 23.15 17.41 -1.63
CA THR A 559 23.61 17.31 -3.02
C THR A 559 23.09 16.06 -3.77
N TYR A 560 22.97 14.91 -3.08
CA TYR A 560 22.40 13.69 -3.66
C TYR A 560 20.90 13.81 -3.90
N ASP A 561 20.16 14.50 -3.02
CA ASP A 561 18.71 14.64 -3.13
C ASP A 561 18.31 15.44 -4.37
N TYR A 562 19.06 16.51 -4.70
CA TYR A 562 18.91 17.23 -5.97
C TYR A 562 18.99 16.28 -7.17
N TRP A 563 20.01 15.43 -7.19
CA TRP A 563 20.24 14.49 -8.27
C TRP A 563 19.16 13.39 -8.33
N ALA A 564 18.71 12.88 -7.18
CA ALA A 564 17.66 11.88 -7.10
C ALA A 564 16.31 12.44 -7.60
N ILE A 565 15.94 13.65 -7.20
CA ILE A 565 14.75 14.34 -7.71
C ILE A 565 14.88 14.62 -9.20
N GLU A 566 16.03 15.11 -9.67
CA GLU A 566 16.27 15.32 -11.10
C GLU A 566 16.08 14.02 -11.89
N TYR A 567 16.66 12.92 -11.42
CA TYR A 567 16.52 11.60 -12.05
C TYR A 567 15.06 11.17 -12.22
N ALA A 568 14.24 11.33 -11.18
CA ALA A 568 12.85 10.88 -11.22
C ALA A 568 11.92 11.83 -11.97
N TYR A 569 12.11 13.14 -11.81
CA TYR A 569 11.12 14.14 -12.21
C TYR A 569 11.49 14.95 -13.44
N LYS A 570 12.78 15.01 -13.83
CA LYS A 570 13.16 15.74 -15.04
C LYS A 570 12.47 15.16 -16.26
N GLN A 571 11.82 16.03 -17.01
CA GLN A 571 11.17 15.65 -18.25
C GLN A 571 12.23 15.50 -19.36
N PRO A 572 12.09 14.51 -20.26
CA PRO A 572 12.98 14.39 -21.40
C PRO A 572 12.96 15.67 -22.23
N ASP A 573 14.12 16.14 -22.69
CA ASP A 573 14.14 17.17 -23.71
C ASP A 573 13.54 16.60 -25.01
N ARG A 574 12.84 17.43 -25.80
CA ARG A 574 12.23 17.00 -27.08
C ARG A 574 13.27 16.53 -28.12
N SER A 575 14.56 16.69 -27.83
CA SER A 575 15.68 16.09 -28.55
C SER A 575 15.85 14.58 -28.33
N GLY A 576 15.14 13.97 -27.37
CA GLY A 576 15.19 12.53 -27.10
C GLY A 576 16.39 12.08 -26.27
N HIS A 577 17.19 13.02 -25.75
CA HIS A 577 18.25 12.72 -24.78
C HIS A 577 17.73 13.02 -23.37
N SER A 578 17.53 11.96 -22.57
CA SER A 578 17.26 12.06 -21.13
C SER A 578 18.56 12.13 -20.34
#